data_AF-A0A9P1DFD8-F1
#
_entry.id   AF-A0A9P1DFD8-F1
#
_cell.length_a   1.000
_cell.length_b   1.000
_cell.length_c   1.000
_cell.angle_alpha   90.00
_cell.angle_beta   90.00
_cell.angle_gamma   90.00
#
_symmetry.space_group_name_H-M   'P 1'
#
loop_
_entity.id
_entity.type
_entity.pdbx_description
1 polymer ?
#
loop_
_entity_poly.entity_id
_entity_poly.type
_entity_poly.pdbx_seq_one_letter_code
_entity_poly.pdbx_strand_id
1 'polypeptide(L)'
;MMRFIGCGIVFASVLSAEAGGVRGSEGRTIAVEDVQAGLQSAMQALLDGDYASTKRAGHIEARVWQTFQALPKNEIGRLSPRGVRYLVHNYFMKEHGWLIQGLDPHGNRADVSEIHEVNILQDKAPALVESLLEARRSNHGLSLTDVVTMITALERLIFDESLSLLRASYIFNDQSMLGTVGQSDVHEILTSYLLLFQLGSKGNLSDARLHNSLKSRLSVRDDWPVLVDFQRDAVLNFNFAKQHSSNPFQEPQYTFQDTLGIVEELAHSYGQWQNMECRQMKADLMDLDADGDGRIPLGKFYGRVDNTKYQFTESMQYLQEVGALDEEKKVRIANYLQGPSNCIASSTYYSVCCLSECEGVLNDLEVKVQGPSAEAMHLLRLLGNISSSTVDAPREFPQVMVERLQQIAEQNGGEVPLHGCLFSALTPSHWFDKKMSVEPGQRIHLASAAEEETTETASGVSSEITWASKEVLHVSETSRLPRRTSIFCFRTVVQVALLLAVLRAASSNWQTLLRTGGKEKEYQLPF
;
A
#
# COMPACT_ATOMS: atom_id res chain seq x y z
N MET A 1 -4.81 -25.44 30.94
CA MET A 1 -4.74 -24.01 30.57
C MET A 1 -3.70 -23.89 29.47
N MET A 2 -4.13 -24.00 28.20
CA MET A 2 -3.25 -23.97 27.03
C MET A 2 -2.69 -22.56 26.87
N ARG A 3 -1.36 -22.41 26.94
CA ARG A 3 -0.64 -21.18 26.59
C ARG A 3 -0.45 -21.18 25.08
N PHE A 4 -1.17 -20.30 24.37
CA PHE A 4 -0.92 -20.03 22.95
C PHE A 4 0.38 -19.23 22.81
N ILE A 5 1.44 -19.92 22.35
CA ILE A 5 2.76 -19.33 22.06
C ILE A 5 2.73 -18.82 20.60
N GLY A 6 3.31 -17.64 20.38
CA GLY A 6 3.21 -16.87 19.14
C GLY A 6 4.40 -17.22 18.25
N CYS A 7 4.12 -17.41 16.97
CA CYS A 7 4.90 -18.06 15.92
C CYS A 7 5.86 -17.15 15.12
N GLY A 8 5.80 -15.83 15.27
CA GLY A 8 6.44 -14.86 14.38
C GLY A 8 7.55 -14.07 15.08
N ILE A 9 7.29 -13.56 16.29
CA ILE A 9 8.28 -12.70 16.99
C ILE A 9 9.38 -13.50 17.68
N VAL A 10 9.10 -14.73 18.13
CA VAL A 10 10.14 -15.59 18.70
C VAL A 10 11.01 -16.23 17.61
N PHE A 11 10.62 -16.13 16.33
CA PHE A 11 11.50 -16.43 15.20
C PHE A 11 12.48 -15.30 14.90
N ALA A 12 12.06 -14.04 15.07
CA ALA A 12 12.92 -12.86 14.88
C ALA A 12 13.94 -12.67 16.02
N SER A 13 13.59 -13.04 17.26
CA SER A 13 14.46 -12.87 18.44
C SER A 13 15.76 -13.68 18.37
N VAL A 14 15.84 -14.75 17.57
CA VAL A 14 17.08 -15.52 17.37
C VAL A 14 18.06 -14.82 16.42
N LEU A 15 17.60 -13.91 15.55
CA LEU A 15 18.50 -13.16 14.66
C LEU A 15 19.12 -11.93 15.34
N SER A 16 18.54 -11.43 16.44
CA SER A 16 19.07 -10.27 17.18
C SER A 16 20.04 -10.64 18.32
N ALA A 17 20.13 -11.92 18.70
CA ALA A 17 20.93 -12.36 19.85
C ALA A 17 22.41 -12.67 19.55
N GLU A 18 22.84 -12.64 18.28
CA GLU A 18 24.25 -12.84 17.92
C GLU A 18 24.78 -11.69 17.03
N ALA A 19 24.86 -10.49 17.62
CA ALA A 19 25.82 -9.47 17.16
C ALA A 19 27.24 -9.87 17.58
N GLY A 20 27.71 -10.98 17.03
CA GLY A 20 29.02 -11.59 17.29
C GLY A 20 29.64 -12.08 15.99
N GLY A 21 30.00 -11.14 15.11
CA GLY A 21 31.00 -11.34 14.05
C GLY A 21 30.74 -12.47 13.05
N VAL A 22 29.75 -12.34 12.17
CA VAL A 22 29.72 -13.05 10.88
C VAL A 22 29.74 -12.01 9.76
N ARG A 23 30.90 -11.85 9.13
CA ARG A 23 31.08 -11.12 7.87
C ARG A 23 30.46 -11.96 6.74
N GLY A 24 29.49 -11.38 6.02
CA GLY A 24 29.06 -11.85 4.70
C GLY A 24 27.70 -12.57 4.68
N SER A 25 26.61 -11.81 4.81
CA SER A 25 25.32 -12.20 4.24
C SER A 25 24.90 -11.08 3.31
N GLU A 26 25.23 -11.23 2.03
CA GLU A 26 24.61 -10.44 0.97
C GLU A 26 23.14 -10.87 0.91
N GLY A 27 22.23 -10.00 1.35
CA GLY A 27 20.80 -10.23 1.19
C GLY A 27 20.43 -10.37 -0.28
N ARG A 28 19.34 -11.07 -0.59
CA ARG A 28 18.87 -11.24 -1.97
C ARG A 28 18.46 -9.86 -2.53
N THR A 29 19.34 -9.25 -3.32
CA THR A 29 19.07 -8.02 -4.05
C THR A 29 18.44 -8.38 -5.40
N ILE A 30 17.17 -8.03 -5.58
CA ILE A 30 16.52 -8.10 -6.89
C ILE A 30 16.89 -6.84 -7.66
N ALA A 31 17.32 -6.99 -8.92
CA ALA A 31 17.66 -5.87 -9.78
C ALA A 31 16.39 -5.06 -10.13
N VAL A 32 16.54 -3.76 -10.25
CA VAL A 32 15.42 -2.84 -10.50
C VAL A 32 14.77 -3.15 -11.85
N GLU A 33 15.61 -3.53 -12.80
CA GLU A 33 15.26 -3.90 -14.17
C GLU A 33 14.35 -5.14 -14.19
N ASP A 34 14.58 -6.12 -13.30
CA ASP A 34 13.76 -7.33 -13.21
C ASP A 34 12.35 -7.02 -12.69
N VAL A 35 12.25 -6.09 -11.72
CA VAL A 35 10.95 -5.63 -11.20
C VAL A 35 10.17 -4.88 -12.27
N GLN A 36 10.84 -4.01 -13.03
CA GLN A 36 10.23 -3.28 -14.13
C GLN A 36 9.71 -4.22 -15.23
N ALA A 37 10.52 -5.20 -15.63
CA ALA A 37 10.13 -6.19 -16.63
C ALA A 37 8.95 -7.04 -16.15
N GLY A 38 8.94 -7.45 -14.88
CA GLY A 38 7.84 -8.21 -14.28
C GLY A 38 6.52 -7.42 -14.28
N LEU A 39 6.55 -6.16 -13.86
CA LEU A 39 5.37 -5.30 -13.85
C LEU A 39 4.83 -5.04 -15.26
N GLN A 40 5.72 -4.76 -16.23
CA GLN A 40 5.31 -4.54 -17.62
C GLN A 40 4.72 -5.81 -18.25
N SER A 41 5.30 -6.98 -17.96
CA SER A 41 4.74 -8.26 -18.40
C SER A 41 3.36 -8.52 -17.78
N ALA A 42 3.18 -8.21 -16.49
CA ALA A 42 1.89 -8.34 -15.82
C ALA A 42 0.82 -7.43 -16.42
N MET A 43 1.17 -6.17 -16.72
CA MET A 43 0.26 -5.24 -17.41
C MET A 43 -0.07 -5.71 -18.82
N GLN A 44 0.90 -6.22 -19.58
CA GLN A 44 0.66 -6.73 -20.93
C GLN A 44 -0.28 -7.94 -20.91
N ALA A 45 -0.12 -8.87 -19.96
CA ALA A 45 -1.00 -10.02 -19.81
C ALA A 45 -2.47 -9.63 -19.55
N LEU A 46 -2.70 -8.51 -18.87
CA LEU A 46 -4.04 -7.95 -18.68
C LEU A 46 -4.62 -7.37 -19.97
N LEU A 47 -3.80 -6.65 -20.75
CA LEU A 47 -4.20 -6.10 -22.04
C LEU A 47 -4.48 -7.21 -23.08
N ASP A 48 -3.76 -8.31 -23.00
CA ASP A 48 -3.93 -9.47 -23.87
C ASP A 48 -5.18 -10.30 -23.51
N GLY A 49 -5.89 -9.94 -22.43
CA GLY A 49 -7.19 -10.51 -22.08
C GLY A 49 -7.13 -11.92 -21.53
N ASP A 50 -6.03 -12.30 -20.86
CA ASP A 50 -5.93 -13.58 -20.18
C ASP A 50 -7.09 -13.77 -19.18
N TYR A 51 -7.80 -14.90 -19.29
CA TYR A 51 -9.02 -15.16 -18.51
C TYR A 51 -8.75 -15.14 -17.00
N ALA A 52 -7.63 -15.70 -16.56
CA ALA A 52 -7.24 -15.69 -15.15
C ALA A 52 -7.01 -14.25 -14.66
N SER A 53 -6.29 -13.45 -15.45
CA SER A 53 -6.00 -12.04 -15.17
C SER A 53 -7.28 -11.18 -15.13
N THR A 54 -8.23 -11.42 -16.03
CA THR A 54 -9.53 -10.69 -16.05
C THR A 54 -10.41 -11.08 -14.86
N LYS A 55 -10.48 -12.36 -14.52
CA LYS A 55 -11.21 -12.83 -13.34
C LYS A 55 -10.63 -12.23 -12.06
N ARG A 56 -9.30 -12.15 -11.96
CA ARG A 56 -8.60 -11.53 -10.83
C ARG A 56 -8.91 -10.03 -10.73
N ALA A 57 -8.81 -9.31 -11.84
CA ALA A 57 -9.15 -7.89 -11.90
C ALA A 57 -10.60 -7.62 -11.43
N GLY A 58 -11.56 -8.45 -11.84
CA GLY A 58 -12.95 -8.34 -11.37
C GLY A 58 -13.13 -8.57 -9.87
N HIS A 59 -12.35 -9.49 -9.27
CA HIS A 59 -12.34 -9.67 -7.82
C HIS A 59 -11.75 -8.44 -7.09
N ILE A 60 -10.64 -7.91 -7.59
CA ILE A 60 -10.00 -6.71 -7.03
C ILE A 60 -10.95 -5.51 -7.12
N GLU A 61 -11.56 -5.28 -8.29
CA GLU A 61 -12.52 -4.20 -8.51
C GLU A 61 -13.66 -4.26 -7.48
N ALA A 62 -14.21 -5.45 -7.23
CA ALA A 62 -15.27 -5.66 -6.24
C ALA A 62 -14.83 -5.32 -4.79
N ARG A 63 -13.54 -5.37 -4.48
CA ARG A 63 -12.99 -5.02 -3.15
C ARG A 63 -12.67 -3.54 -3.01
N VAL A 64 -12.23 -2.89 -4.08
CA VAL A 64 -11.75 -1.50 -4.02
C VAL A 64 -12.80 -0.46 -4.44
N TRP A 65 -13.89 -0.85 -5.11
CA TRP A 65 -14.84 0.12 -5.66
C TRP A 65 -15.48 1.03 -4.60
N GLN A 66 -15.77 0.51 -3.40
CA GLN A 66 -16.43 1.30 -2.35
C GLN A 66 -15.50 2.37 -1.79
N THR A 67 -14.25 2.01 -1.50
CA THR A 67 -13.22 2.98 -1.11
C THR A 67 -12.93 3.97 -2.24
N PHE A 68 -12.89 3.51 -3.51
CA PHE A 68 -12.82 4.42 -4.66
C PHE A 68 -13.97 5.42 -4.65
N GLN A 69 -15.20 5.00 -4.29
CA GLN A 69 -16.34 5.91 -4.18
C GLN A 69 -16.23 6.88 -3.00
N ALA A 70 -15.63 6.47 -1.89
CA ALA A 70 -15.42 7.36 -0.75
C ALA A 70 -14.29 8.38 -0.94
N LEU A 71 -13.41 8.21 -1.93
CA LEU A 71 -12.31 9.13 -2.16
C LEU A 71 -12.72 10.38 -2.97
N PRO A 72 -12.11 11.55 -2.70
CA PRO A 72 -12.26 12.74 -3.54
C PRO A 72 -11.75 12.49 -4.96
N LYS A 73 -12.56 12.86 -5.96
CA LYS A 73 -12.18 12.79 -7.39
C LYS A 73 -12.08 14.18 -7.99
N ASN A 74 -11.31 14.29 -9.07
CA ASN A 74 -11.29 15.48 -9.91
C ASN A 74 -12.58 15.63 -10.74
N GLU A 75 -12.68 16.72 -11.51
CA GLU A 75 -13.85 17.06 -12.33
C GLU A 75 -14.26 15.98 -13.35
N ILE A 76 -13.36 15.04 -13.68
CA ILE A 76 -13.58 13.95 -14.62
C ILE A 76 -13.76 12.58 -13.92
N GLY A 77 -13.96 12.58 -12.60
CA GLY A 77 -14.25 11.37 -11.82
C GLY A 77 -13.04 10.46 -11.58
N ARG A 78 -11.83 11.02 -11.61
CA ARG A 78 -10.56 10.27 -11.43
C ARG A 78 -9.84 10.67 -10.14
N LEU A 79 -9.06 9.74 -9.60
CA LEU A 79 -8.29 9.92 -8.37
C LEU A 79 -6.99 10.67 -8.63
N SER A 80 -6.62 11.53 -7.68
CA SER A 80 -5.27 12.12 -7.62
C SER A 80 -4.23 11.05 -7.25
N PRO A 81 -2.93 11.27 -7.52
CA PRO A 81 -1.87 10.32 -7.12
C PRO A 81 -1.90 9.95 -5.64
N ARG A 82 -2.24 10.90 -4.76
CA ARG A 82 -2.38 10.62 -3.31
C ARG A 82 -3.60 9.74 -3.01
N GLY A 83 -4.72 9.97 -3.69
CA GLY A 83 -5.91 9.11 -3.57
C GLY A 83 -5.64 7.69 -4.05
N VAL A 84 -4.86 7.53 -5.13
CA VAL A 84 -4.41 6.21 -5.60
C VAL A 84 -3.49 5.54 -4.57
N ARG A 85 -2.49 6.26 -4.04
CA ARG A 85 -1.60 5.71 -3.00
C ARG A 85 -2.40 5.20 -1.80
N TYR A 86 -3.37 5.99 -1.34
CA TYR A 86 -4.27 5.57 -0.25
C TYR A 86 -5.05 4.31 -0.62
N LEU A 87 -5.71 4.29 -1.78
CA LEU A 87 -6.54 3.15 -2.21
C LEU A 87 -5.72 1.85 -2.34
N VAL A 88 -4.54 1.94 -2.96
CA VAL A 88 -3.63 0.80 -3.16
C VAL A 88 -3.07 0.31 -1.82
N HIS A 89 -2.61 1.24 -0.96
CA HIS A 89 -2.12 0.91 0.37
C HIS A 89 -3.20 0.22 1.20
N ASN A 90 -4.40 0.80 1.26
CA ASN A 90 -5.54 0.27 1.99
C ASN A 90 -5.92 -1.14 1.51
N TYR A 91 -5.96 -1.36 0.18
CA TYR A 91 -6.23 -2.68 -0.39
C TYR A 91 -5.23 -3.73 0.11
N PHE A 92 -3.93 -3.48 -0.06
CA PHE A 92 -2.89 -4.44 0.30
C PHE A 92 -2.79 -4.68 1.80
N MET A 93 -2.94 -3.64 2.62
CA MET A 93 -2.97 -3.76 4.07
C MET A 93 -4.19 -4.53 4.53
N LYS A 94 -5.39 -4.23 4.02
CA LYS A 94 -6.65 -4.86 4.44
C LYS A 94 -6.74 -6.31 3.99
N GLU A 95 -6.47 -6.60 2.72
CA GLU A 95 -6.69 -7.92 2.14
C GLU A 95 -5.53 -8.88 2.44
N HIS A 96 -4.28 -8.38 2.50
CA HIS A 96 -3.09 -9.24 2.60
C HIS A 96 -2.18 -8.94 3.78
N GLY A 97 -2.32 -7.78 4.44
CA GLY A 97 -1.35 -7.29 5.42
C GLY A 97 -0.01 -6.92 4.79
N TRP A 98 0.01 -6.55 3.51
CA TRP A 98 1.23 -6.19 2.80
C TRP A 98 1.46 -4.69 2.81
N LEU A 99 2.60 -4.28 3.34
CA LEU A 99 3.12 -2.93 3.20
C LEU A 99 4.02 -2.87 1.97
N ILE A 100 3.52 -2.28 0.89
CA ILE A 100 4.30 -2.03 -0.32
C ILE A 100 5.29 -0.89 -0.06
N GLN A 101 6.58 -1.15 -0.26
CA GLN A 101 7.62 -0.16 -0.02
C GLN A 101 7.45 1.03 -0.96
N GLY A 102 7.48 2.25 -0.40
CA GLY A 102 7.28 3.48 -1.16
C GLY A 102 5.82 3.89 -1.34
N LEU A 103 4.86 3.04 -1.00
CA LEU A 103 3.44 3.42 -0.88
C LEU A 103 3.00 3.60 0.59
N ASP A 104 3.91 3.42 1.54
CA ASP A 104 3.63 3.45 2.98
C ASP A 104 3.26 4.85 3.51
N PRO A 105 2.38 4.98 4.53
CA PRO A 105 1.98 6.29 5.07
C PRO A 105 3.10 7.00 5.85
N HIS A 106 4.07 6.24 6.38
CA HIS A 106 5.08 6.72 7.33
C HIS A 106 6.29 7.39 6.64
N GLY A 107 6.55 7.10 5.36
CA GLY A 107 7.60 7.74 4.55
C GLY A 107 7.39 9.23 4.30
N ASN A 108 6.23 9.78 4.69
CA ASN A 108 5.89 11.21 4.57
C ASN A 108 6.36 12.07 5.76
N ARG A 109 7.17 11.55 6.69
CA ARG A 109 7.63 12.31 7.88
C ARG A 109 9.05 12.86 7.78
N ALA A 110 9.85 12.43 6.80
CA ALA A 110 11.14 13.07 6.55
C ALA A 110 10.94 14.29 5.66
N ASP A 111 11.65 15.37 6.01
CA ASP A 111 11.71 16.70 5.40
C ASP A 111 12.18 16.62 3.93
N VAL A 112 11.30 16.12 3.06
CA VAL A 112 11.65 15.68 1.72
C VAL A 112 10.77 16.44 0.75
N SER A 113 11.36 17.51 0.19
CA SER A 113 10.83 18.28 -0.93
C SER A 113 10.11 17.40 -1.96
N GLU A 114 9.06 17.93 -2.60
CA GLU A 114 8.17 17.32 -3.61
C GLU A 114 8.86 16.61 -4.81
N ILE A 115 10.20 16.63 -4.84
CA ILE A 115 11.12 16.05 -5.81
C ILE A 115 11.60 14.63 -5.40
N HIS A 116 11.49 14.23 -4.13
CA HIS A 116 12.00 12.95 -3.63
C HIS A 116 10.92 11.94 -3.18
N GLU A 117 9.63 12.31 -3.23
CA GLU A 117 8.49 11.34 -3.12
C GLU A 117 8.56 10.23 -4.19
N VAL A 118 9.45 10.40 -5.17
CA VAL A 118 9.62 9.53 -6.32
C VAL A 118 10.86 8.63 -6.20
N ASN A 119 11.83 8.89 -5.31
CA ASN A 119 13.12 8.19 -5.35
C ASN A 119 13.07 6.73 -4.86
N ILE A 120 12.29 6.42 -3.81
CA ILE A 120 12.21 5.04 -3.29
C ILE A 120 11.44 4.13 -4.25
N LEU A 121 10.41 4.67 -4.93
CA LEU A 121 9.67 3.95 -5.96
C LEU A 121 10.37 3.98 -7.34
N GLN A 122 11.16 5.03 -7.67
CA GLN A 122 11.96 5.11 -8.91
C GLN A 122 13.03 4.03 -8.95
N ASP A 123 13.66 3.78 -7.81
CA ASP A 123 14.73 2.80 -7.70
C ASP A 123 14.23 1.36 -7.64
N LYS A 124 12.91 1.10 -7.51
CA LYS A 124 12.40 -0.26 -7.23
C LYS A 124 11.14 -0.68 -7.98
N ALA A 125 10.32 0.25 -8.47
CA ALA A 125 9.13 0.01 -9.30
C ALA A 125 8.90 1.13 -10.34
N PRO A 126 9.87 1.41 -11.23
CA PRO A 126 9.82 2.57 -12.13
C PRO A 126 8.63 2.59 -13.09
N ALA A 127 8.10 1.45 -13.55
CA ALA A 127 6.91 1.42 -14.41
C ALA A 127 5.61 1.79 -13.66
N LEU A 128 5.49 1.42 -12.38
CA LEU A 128 4.40 1.87 -11.50
C LEU A 128 4.46 3.38 -11.34
N VAL A 129 5.66 3.88 -11.08
CA VAL A 129 5.95 5.31 -10.97
C VAL A 129 5.68 6.03 -12.27
N GLU A 130 6.08 5.50 -13.43
CA GLU A 130 5.82 6.10 -14.73
C GLU A 130 4.33 6.22 -15.01
N SER A 131 3.53 5.18 -14.73
CA SER A 131 2.07 5.26 -14.86
C SER A 131 1.45 6.32 -13.93
N LEU A 132 1.93 6.41 -12.67
CA LEU A 132 1.56 7.45 -11.71
C LEU A 132 2.03 8.84 -12.15
N LEU A 133 3.22 8.95 -12.75
CA LEU A 133 3.83 10.18 -13.24
C LEU A 133 3.19 10.66 -14.54
N GLU A 134 2.74 9.77 -15.43
CA GLU A 134 2.00 10.12 -16.65
C GLU A 134 0.59 10.59 -16.33
N ALA A 135 -0.09 9.92 -15.40
CA ALA A 135 -1.35 10.38 -14.85
C ALA A 135 -1.22 11.73 -14.12
N ARG A 136 -0.05 12.00 -13.50
CA ARG A 136 0.31 13.30 -12.90
C ARG A 136 0.63 14.37 -13.95
N ARG A 137 1.41 14.05 -14.99
CA ARG A 137 1.83 14.98 -16.07
C ARG A 137 0.65 15.50 -16.89
N SER A 138 -0.40 14.71 -17.03
CA SER A 138 -1.62 15.07 -17.76
C SER A 138 -2.67 15.78 -16.89
N ASN A 139 -2.47 15.89 -15.58
CA ASN A 139 -3.47 16.35 -14.59
C ASN A 139 -4.81 15.61 -14.68
N HIS A 140 -4.80 14.41 -15.28
CA HIS A 140 -5.99 13.64 -15.64
C HIS A 140 -6.39 12.71 -14.49
N GLY A 141 -5.45 12.32 -13.63
CA GLY A 141 -5.72 11.34 -12.57
C GLY A 141 -5.98 9.93 -13.11
N LEU A 142 -6.22 8.98 -12.20
CA LEU A 142 -6.45 7.57 -12.53
C LEU A 142 -7.92 7.18 -12.35
N SER A 143 -8.45 6.42 -13.30
CA SER A 143 -9.76 5.78 -13.21
C SER A 143 -9.71 4.53 -12.32
N LEU A 144 -10.87 4.00 -11.93
CA LEU A 144 -10.96 2.75 -11.18
C LEU A 144 -10.24 1.60 -11.90
N THR A 145 -10.44 1.48 -13.21
CA THR A 145 -9.79 0.45 -14.04
C THR A 145 -8.27 0.58 -14.05
N ASP A 146 -7.75 1.81 -14.10
CA ASP A 146 -6.30 2.06 -14.04
C ASP A 146 -5.72 1.58 -12.69
N VAL A 147 -6.42 1.86 -11.59
CA VAL A 147 -6.00 1.43 -10.24
C VAL A 147 -6.13 -0.08 -10.05
N VAL A 148 -7.19 -0.72 -10.56
CA VAL A 148 -7.35 -2.18 -10.52
C VAL A 148 -6.23 -2.88 -11.30
N THR A 149 -5.88 -2.34 -12.47
CA THR A 149 -4.76 -2.85 -13.28
C THR A 149 -3.45 -2.77 -12.51
N MET A 150 -3.22 -1.64 -11.83
CA MET A 150 -2.05 -1.41 -10.99
C MET A 150 -1.95 -2.41 -9.83
N ILE A 151 -3.04 -2.62 -9.10
CA ILE A 151 -3.10 -3.59 -8.00
C ILE A 151 -2.85 -5.00 -8.51
N THR A 152 -3.47 -5.38 -9.63
CA THR A 152 -3.32 -6.70 -10.24
C THR A 152 -1.86 -6.97 -10.64
N ALA A 153 -1.19 -5.96 -11.20
CA ALA A 153 0.21 -6.07 -11.58
C ALA A 153 1.13 -6.19 -10.36
N LEU A 154 0.86 -5.45 -9.29
CA LEU A 154 1.60 -5.54 -8.02
C LEU A 154 1.41 -6.90 -7.33
N GLU A 155 0.18 -7.43 -7.29
CA GLU A 155 -0.08 -8.78 -6.78
C GLU A 155 0.73 -9.81 -7.56
N ARG A 156 0.69 -9.77 -8.89
CA ARG A 156 1.41 -10.72 -9.75
C ARG A 156 2.93 -10.67 -9.50
N LEU A 157 3.50 -9.48 -9.33
CA LEU A 157 4.91 -9.33 -8.99
C LEU A 157 5.25 -10.05 -7.67
N ILE A 158 4.41 -9.91 -6.65
CA ILE A 158 4.57 -10.59 -5.36
C ILE A 158 4.44 -12.12 -5.52
N PHE A 159 3.58 -12.59 -6.42
CA PHE A 159 3.43 -14.02 -6.72
C PHE A 159 4.63 -14.64 -7.43
N ASP A 160 5.27 -13.91 -8.35
CA ASP A 160 6.43 -14.41 -9.08
C ASP A 160 7.60 -14.72 -8.14
N GLU A 161 7.72 -14.01 -7.02
CA GLU A 161 8.65 -14.36 -5.95
C GLU A 161 8.31 -15.68 -5.26
N SER A 162 7.03 -15.92 -4.97
CA SER A 162 6.57 -17.18 -4.37
C SER A 162 6.89 -18.40 -5.24
N LEU A 163 6.88 -18.26 -6.56
CA LEU A 163 7.32 -19.31 -7.48
C LEU A 163 8.80 -19.69 -7.26
N SER A 164 9.67 -18.71 -7.04
CA SER A 164 11.09 -18.93 -6.78
C SER A 164 11.32 -19.65 -5.45
N LEU A 165 10.59 -19.25 -4.40
CA LEU A 165 10.63 -19.91 -3.10
C LEU A 165 10.12 -21.35 -3.17
N LEU A 166 9.06 -21.60 -3.94
CA LEU A 166 8.51 -22.95 -4.12
C LEU A 166 9.51 -23.87 -4.84
N ARG A 167 10.17 -23.39 -5.90
CA ARG A 167 11.21 -24.16 -6.60
C ARG A 167 12.36 -24.57 -5.66
N ALA A 168 12.85 -23.62 -4.84
CA ALA A 168 13.86 -23.92 -3.83
C ALA A 168 13.35 -24.95 -2.82
N SER A 169 12.09 -24.85 -2.42
CA SER A 169 11.47 -25.79 -1.48
C SER A 169 11.39 -27.22 -2.02
N TYR A 170 11.08 -27.41 -3.31
CA TYR A 170 11.16 -28.73 -3.95
C TYR A 170 12.58 -29.30 -3.90
N ILE A 171 13.57 -28.49 -4.25
CA ILE A 171 15.00 -28.89 -4.23
C ILE A 171 15.44 -29.26 -2.80
N PHE A 172 15.06 -28.47 -1.80
CA PHE A 172 15.49 -28.68 -0.42
C PHE A 172 14.89 -29.92 0.24
N ASN A 173 13.79 -30.45 -0.30
CA ASN A 173 13.15 -31.68 0.17
C ASN A 173 13.41 -32.87 -0.77
N ASP A 174 14.39 -32.76 -1.69
CA ASP A 174 14.76 -33.82 -2.64
C ASP A 174 13.59 -34.31 -3.53
N GLN A 175 12.65 -33.41 -3.85
CA GLN A 175 11.45 -33.72 -4.64
C GLN A 175 11.57 -33.23 -6.08
N SER A 176 11.03 -34.01 -7.02
CA SER A 176 10.98 -33.63 -8.43
C SER A 176 9.81 -32.68 -8.69
N MET A 177 10.08 -31.59 -9.42
CA MET A 177 9.03 -30.73 -9.98
C MET A 177 8.35 -31.37 -11.21
N LEU A 178 9.00 -32.39 -11.79
CA LEU A 178 8.46 -33.17 -12.90
C LEU A 178 7.71 -34.38 -12.32
N GLY A 179 6.38 -34.39 -12.45
CA GLY A 179 5.51 -35.46 -11.98
C GLY A 179 4.55 -35.02 -10.88
N THR A 180 4.20 -35.96 -10.00
CA THR A 180 3.35 -35.73 -8.84
C THR A 180 4.07 -36.09 -7.54
N VAL A 181 3.74 -35.40 -6.47
CA VAL A 181 4.22 -35.66 -5.11
C VAL A 181 3.06 -36.12 -4.22
N GLY A 182 3.37 -37.01 -3.27
CA GLY A 182 2.40 -37.51 -2.32
C GLY A 182 2.07 -36.47 -1.23
N GLN A 183 0.99 -36.70 -0.50
CA GLN A 183 0.51 -35.76 0.52
C GLN A 183 1.53 -35.43 1.61
N SER A 184 2.29 -36.44 2.09
CA SER A 184 3.33 -36.21 3.10
C SER A 184 4.42 -35.28 2.58
N ASP A 185 4.88 -35.49 1.35
CA ASP A 185 5.94 -34.69 0.74
C ASP A 185 5.49 -33.25 0.46
N VAL A 186 4.23 -33.06 0.06
CA VAL A 186 3.64 -31.73 -0.11
C VAL A 186 3.67 -30.95 1.19
N HIS A 187 3.33 -31.56 2.32
CA HIS A 187 3.40 -30.88 3.61
C HIS A 187 4.85 -30.46 3.96
N GLU A 188 5.85 -31.29 3.65
CA GLU A 188 7.27 -30.96 3.87
C GLU A 188 7.77 -29.84 2.96
N ILE A 189 7.35 -29.84 1.68
CA ILE A 189 7.62 -28.78 0.70
C ILE A 189 6.98 -27.46 1.16
N LEU A 190 5.70 -27.46 1.51
CA LEU A 190 4.96 -26.25 1.90
C LEU A 190 5.49 -25.67 3.22
N THR A 191 5.88 -26.51 4.17
CA THR A 191 6.53 -26.07 5.41
C THR A 191 7.88 -25.41 5.11
N SER A 192 8.65 -25.97 4.16
CA SER A 192 9.90 -25.35 3.71
C SER A 192 9.68 -24.02 3.00
N TYR A 193 8.62 -23.94 2.19
CA TYR A 193 8.21 -22.70 1.54
C TYR A 193 7.88 -21.62 2.57
N LEU A 194 7.08 -21.92 3.59
CA LEU A 194 6.71 -20.94 4.62
C LEU A 194 7.92 -20.45 5.42
N LEU A 195 8.90 -21.32 5.69
CA LEU A 195 10.16 -20.92 6.33
C LEU A 195 10.94 -19.93 5.45
N LEU A 196 11.07 -20.22 4.15
CA LEU A 196 11.75 -19.32 3.22
C LEU A 196 10.98 -18.00 3.06
N PHE A 197 9.65 -18.06 3.01
CA PHE A 197 8.78 -16.90 2.94
C PHE A 197 8.97 -16.00 4.17
N GLN A 198 8.97 -16.56 5.37
CA GLN A 198 9.17 -15.82 6.62
C GLN A 198 10.54 -15.15 6.70
N LEU A 199 11.59 -15.78 6.16
CA LEU A 199 12.93 -15.19 6.08
C LEU A 199 13.03 -14.04 5.07
N GLY A 200 12.15 -14.00 4.07
CA GLY A 200 12.12 -12.98 3.03
C GLY A 200 13.46 -12.84 2.30
N SER A 201 13.95 -11.61 2.19
CA SER A 201 15.24 -11.27 1.55
C SER A 201 16.48 -11.84 2.27
N LYS A 202 16.34 -12.28 3.53
CA LYS A 202 17.42 -12.93 4.31
C LYS A 202 17.53 -14.43 4.03
N GLY A 203 16.56 -15.03 3.35
CA GLY A 203 16.55 -16.45 3.02
C GLY A 203 17.58 -16.81 1.94
N ASN A 204 18.37 -17.87 2.17
CA ASN A 204 19.28 -18.41 1.16
C ASN A 204 18.58 -19.51 0.35
N LEU A 205 18.36 -19.25 -0.94
CA LEU A 205 17.66 -20.17 -1.85
C LEU A 205 18.55 -21.26 -2.45
N SER A 206 19.84 -21.28 -2.10
CA SER A 206 20.84 -22.22 -2.64
C SER A 206 21.39 -23.18 -1.59
N ASP A 207 21.23 -22.88 -0.29
CA ASP A 207 21.80 -23.67 0.80
C ASP A 207 20.76 -24.57 1.50
N ALA A 208 20.53 -25.74 0.91
CA ALA A 208 19.63 -26.75 1.47
C ALA A 208 20.07 -27.24 2.86
N ARG A 209 21.37 -27.23 3.16
CA ARG A 209 21.89 -27.71 4.46
C ARG A 209 21.55 -26.73 5.57
N LEU A 210 21.75 -25.43 5.30
CA LEU A 210 21.34 -24.37 6.22
C LEU A 210 19.83 -24.42 6.46
N HIS A 211 19.04 -24.57 5.40
CA HIS A 211 17.58 -24.71 5.50
C HIS A 211 17.18 -25.91 6.36
N ASN A 212 17.74 -27.08 6.12
CA ASN A 212 17.40 -28.31 6.86
C ASN A 212 17.83 -28.24 8.34
N SER A 213 18.97 -27.61 8.63
CA SER A 213 19.41 -27.31 10.00
C SER A 213 18.43 -26.36 10.71
N LEU A 214 18.02 -25.30 10.03
CA LEU A 214 17.03 -24.34 10.54
C LEU A 214 15.68 -25.03 10.80
N LYS A 215 15.16 -25.78 9.83
CA LYS A 215 13.90 -26.53 9.93
C LYS A 215 13.92 -27.51 11.11
N SER A 216 15.01 -28.26 11.28
CA SER A 216 15.18 -29.21 12.39
C SER A 216 15.24 -28.54 13.77
N ARG A 217 15.85 -27.36 13.85
CA ARG A 217 15.91 -26.58 15.10
C ARG A 217 14.57 -25.96 15.47
N LEU A 218 13.77 -25.59 14.47
CA LEU A 218 12.48 -24.95 14.70
C LEU A 218 11.37 -25.95 14.97
N SER A 219 11.46 -27.17 14.42
CA SER A 219 10.42 -28.20 14.56
C SER A 219 10.19 -28.69 15.99
N VAL A 220 11.13 -28.43 16.90
CA VAL A 220 11.02 -28.78 18.33
C VAL A 220 10.37 -27.68 19.18
N ARG A 221 10.03 -26.52 18.60
CA ARG A 221 9.44 -25.41 19.33
C ARG A 221 7.94 -25.56 19.49
N ASP A 222 7.40 -24.98 20.55
CA ASP A 222 5.96 -25.05 20.88
C ASP A 222 5.06 -24.36 19.85
N ASP A 223 5.58 -23.40 19.08
CA ASP A 223 4.86 -22.66 18.04
C ASP A 223 4.86 -23.35 16.66
N TRP A 224 5.73 -24.35 16.44
CA TRP A 224 5.83 -25.08 15.19
C TRP A 224 4.51 -25.68 14.69
N PRO A 225 3.67 -26.32 15.55
CA PRO A 225 2.39 -26.86 15.10
C PRO A 225 1.46 -25.81 14.48
N VAL A 226 1.53 -24.55 14.92
CA VAL A 226 0.70 -23.46 14.38
C VAL A 226 1.05 -23.17 12.92
N LEU A 227 2.35 -23.19 12.57
CA LEU A 227 2.83 -23.06 11.19
C LEU A 227 2.40 -24.25 10.33
N VAL A 228 2.51 -25.46 10.88
CA VAL A 228 2.14 -26.70 10.18
C VAL A 228 0.63 -26.79 9.95
N ASP A 229 -0.18 -26.34 10.91
CA ASP A 229 -1.64 -26.30 10.77
C ASP A 229 -2.06 -25.28 9.70
N PHE A 230 -1.40 -24.12 9.62
CA PHE A 230 -1.67 -23.15 8.54
C PHE A 230 -1.47 -23.75 7.14
N GLN A 231 -0.34 -24.43 6.88
CA GLN A 231 -0.17 -25.08 5.58
C GLN A 231 -1.10 -26.27 5.37
N ARG A 232 -1.45 -27.00 6.44
CA ARG A 232 -2.36 -28.14 6.37
C ARG A 232 -3.75 -27.69 5.98
N ASP A 233 -4.24 -26.60 6.57
CA ASP A 233 -5.54 -26.01 6.25
C ASP A 233 -5.61 -25.58 4.78
N ALA A 234 -4.55 -24.98 4.24
CA ALA A 234 -4.48 -24.64 2.82
C ALA A 234 -4.55 -25.87 1.90
N VAL A 235 -3.85 -26.96 2.23
CA VAL A 235 -3.93 -28.24 1.50
C VAL A 235 -5.35 -28.83 1.59
N LEU A 236 -5.98 -28.79 2.75
CA LEU A 236 -7.34 -29.31 2.94
C LEU A 236 -8.37 -28.48 2.16
N ASN A 237 -8.26 -27.16 2.17
CA ASN A 237 -9.12 -26.27 1.38
C ASN A 237 -8.97 -26.54 -0.12
N PHE A 238 -7.74 -26.75 -0.59
CA PHE A 238 -7.47 -27.12 -1.97
C PHE A 238 -8.10 -28.47 -2.36
N ASN A 239 -7.94 -29.49 -1.50
CA ASN A 239 -8.54 -30.80 -1.71
C ASN A 239 -10.07 -30.72 -1.74
N PHE A 240 -10.67 -29.93 -0.84
CA PHE A 240 -12.11 -29.71 -0.79
C PHE A 240 -12.62 -29.05 -2.07
N ALA A 241 -11.92 -28.03 -2.58
CA ALA A 241 -12.28 -27.38 -3.85
C ALA A 241 -12.21 -28.34 -5.05
N LYS A 242 -11.33 -29.36 -5.00
CA LYS A 242 -11.18 -30.38 -6.04
C LYS A 242 -11.98 -31.67 -5.82
N GLN A 243 -12.79 -31.75 -4.76
CA GLN A 243 -13.48 -32.99 -4.39
C GLN A 243 -14.34 -33.60 -5.52
N HIS A 244 -14.88 -32.77 -6.42
CA HIS A 244 -15.75 -33.21 -7.51
C HIS A 244 -14.99 -33.69 -8.76
N SER A 245 -13.69 -33.43 -8.85
CA SER A 245 -12.84 -33.84 -9.97
C SER A 245 -11.77 -34.88 -9.58
N SER A 246 -11.57 -35.10 -8.28
CA SER A 246 -10.62 -36.08 -7.74
C SER A 246 -11.29 -37.41 -7.38
N ASN A 247 -10.53 -38.51 -7.47
CA ASN A 247 -10.99 -39.84 -7.06
C ASN A 247 -10.91 -39.97 -5.52
N PRO A 248 -12.03 -40.16 -4.79
CA PRO A 248 -12.02 -40.23 -3.33
C PRO A 248 -11.41 -41.52 -2.76
N PHE A 249 -11.10 -42.51 -3.61
CA PHE A 249 -10.54 -43.80 -3.20
C PHE A 249 -9.02 -43.92 -3.42
N GLN A 250 -8.36 -42.88 -3.95
CA GLN A 250 -6.92 -42.83 -4.11
C GLN A 250 -6.32 -41.80 -3.18
N GLU A 251 -5.09 -42.04 -2.73
CA GLU A 251 -4.35 -41.02 -1.99
C GLU A 251 -4.14 -39.78 -2.86
N PRO A 252 -4.37 -38.57 -2.33
CA PRO A 252 -4.15 -37.34 -3.08
C PRO A 252 -2.71 -37.24 -3.60
N GLN A 253 -2.60 -36.94 -4.89
CA GLN A 253 -1.35 -36.68 -5.58
C GLN A 253 -1.39 -35.26 -6.13
N TYR A 254 -0.27 -34.54 -6.02
CA TYR A 254 -0.21 -33.12 -6.34
C TYR A 254 0.83 -32.88 -7.42
N THR A 255 0.43 -32.21 -8.49
CA THR A 255 1.38 -31.67 -9.48
C THR A 255 2.06 -30.43 -8.93
N PHE A 256 3.18 -30.02 -9.55
CA PHE A 256 3.81 -28.72 -9.24
C PHE A 256 2.80 -27.55 -9.31
N GLN A 257 1.88 -27.59 -10.28
CA GLN A 257 0.89 -26.53 -10.45
C GLN A 257 -0.18 -26.54 -9.35
N ASP A 258 -0.50 -27.71 -8.81
CA ASP A 258 -1.37 -27.83 -7.65
C ASP A 258 -0.70 -27.20 -6.42
N THR A 259 0.58 -27.50 -6.20
CA THR A 259 1.34 -26.89 -5.10
C THR A 259 1.50 -25.38 -5.27
N LEU A 260 1.67 -24.89 -6.51
CA LEU A 260 1.72 -23.46 -6.79
C LEU A 260 0.40 -22.75 -6.44
N GLY A 261 -0.74 -23.36 -6.78
CA GLY A 261 -2.06 -22.83 -6.39
C GLY A 261 -2.27 -22.80 -4.88
N ILE A 262 -1.74 -23.78 -4.14
CA ILE A 262 -1.77 -23.78 -2.67
C ILE A 262 -0.85 -22.67 -2.11
N VAL A 263 0.33 -22.50 -2.69
CA VAL A 263 1.27 -21.44 -2.33
C VAL A 263 0.70 -20.05 -2.57
N GLU A 264 -0.06 -19.86 -3.66
CA GLU A 264 -0.76 -18.60 -3.94
C GLU A 264 -1.72 -18.23 -2.80
N GLU A 265 -2.50 -19.19 -2.30
CA GLU A 265 -3.39 -18.99 -1.16
C GLU A 265 -2.62 -18.72 0.13
N LEU A 266 -1.53 -19.46 0.38
CA LEU A 266 -0.68 -19.27 1.55
C LEU A 266 -0.08 -17.86 1.60
N ALA A 267 0.48 -17.38 0.49
CA ALA A 267 1.06 -16.05 0.40
C ALA A 267 0.01 -14.95 0.64
N HIS A 268 -1.18 -15.06 0.01
CA HIS A 268 -2.27 -14.11 0.18
C HIS A 268 -2.80 -14.02 1.62
N SER A 269 -2.90 -15.16 2.30
CA SER A 269 -3.50 -15.27 3.63
C SER A 269 -2.49 -15.17 4.78
N TYR A 270 -1.18 -15.17 4.47
CA TYR A 270 -0.11 -15.18 5.47
C TYR A 270 -0.22 -14.01 6.47
N GLY A 271 -0.47 -12.79 6.00
CA GLY A 271 -0.61 -11.62 6.88
C GLY A 271 -1.81 -11.72 7.81
N GLN A 272 -2.93 -12.27 7.33
CA GLN A 272 -4.12 -12.50 8.16
C GLN A 272 -3.86 -13.55 9.25
N TRP A 273 -3.19 -14.64 8.90
CA TRP A 273 -2.78 -15.67 9.84
C TRP A 273 -1.82 -15.12 10.90
N GLN A 274 -0.79 -14.38 10.49
CA GLN A 274 0.19 -13.75 11.38
C GLN A 274 -0.42 -12.68 12.29
N ASN A 275 -1.50 -12.02 11.87
CA ASN A 275 -2.14 -10.96 12.64
C ASN A 275 -2.64 -11.41 14.02
N MET A 276 -2.79 -12.73 14.26
CA MET A 276 -3.07 -13.27 15.59
C MET A 276 -2.02 -12.84 16.63
N GLU A 277 -0.76 -12.71 16.24
CA GLU A 277 0.29 -12.23 17.14
C GLU A 277 0.23 -10.74 17.36
N CYS A 278 -0.10 -9.97 16.33
CA CYS A 278 -0.33 -8.54 16.45
C CYS A 278 -1.47 -8.24 17.43
N ARG A 279 -2.55 -9.04 17.40
CA ARG A 279 -3.65 -8.94 18.36
C ARG A 279 -3.21 -9.29 19.79
N GLN A 280 -2.33 -10.28 19.95
CA GLN A 280 -1.82 -10.64 21.27
C GLN A 280 -0.86 -9.58 21.81
N MET A 281 0.04 -9.05 20.98
CA MET A 281 0.90 -7.93 21.34
C MET A 281 0.07 -6.70 21.73
N LYS A 282 -0.99 -6.42 20.97
CA LYS A 282 -1.94 -5.36 21.30
C LYS A 282 -2.56 -5.55 22.68
N ALA A 283 -3.06 -6.76 22.99
CA ALA A 283 -3.63 -7.05 24.30
C ALA A 283 -2.61 -6.81 25.43
N ASP A 284 -1.39 -7.30 25.27
CA ASP A 284 -0.28 -7.06 26.21
C ASP A 284 0.06 -5.57 26.40
N LEU A 285 -0.01 -4.78 25.33
CA LEU A 285 0.21 -3.33 25.37
C LEU A 285 -0.96 -2.62 26.07
N MET A 286 -2.19 -3.04 25.80
CA MET A 286 -3.39 -2.48 26.44
C MET A 286 -3.43 -2.73 27.95
N ASP A 287 -2.87 -3.84 28.44
CA ASP A 287 -2.73 -4.09 29.88
C ASP A 287 -1.85 -3.03 30.59
N LEU A 288 -1.03 -2.26 29.84
CA LEU A 288 -0.18 -1.19 30.35
C LEU A 288 -0.85 0.20 30.27
N ASP A 289 -1.94 0.32 29.52
CA ASP A 289 -2.74 1.53 29.37
C ASP A 289 -3.72 1.67 30.55
N ALA A 290 -3.29 2.43 31.55
CA ALA A 290 -4.09 2.65 32.76
C ALA A 290 -5.27 3.61 32.54
N ASP A 291 -5.17 4.49 31.54
CA ASP A 291 -6.14 5.55 31.29
C ASP A 291 -7.19 5.12 30.25
N GLY A 292 -6.93 4.05 29.49
CA GLY A 292 -7.80 3.52 28.45
C GLY A 292 -7.85 4.40 27.19
N ASP A 293 -6.85 5.26 26.99
CA ASP A 293 -6.79 6.22 25.89
C ASP A 293 -5.93 5.75 24.70
N GLY A 294 -5.41 4.52 24.78
CA GLY A 294 -4.53 3.90 23.79
C GLY A 294 -3.07 4.34 23.89
N ARG A 295 -2.64 4.89 25.03
CA ARG A 295 -1.27 5.39 25.24
C ARG A 295 -0.61 4.79 26.47
N ILE A 296 0.70 4.59 26.38
CA ILE A 296 1.50 4.00 27.47
C ILE A 296 2.65 4.94 27.83
N PRO A 297 2.81 5.36 29.09
CA PRO A 297 4.00 6.10 29.52
C PRO A 297 5.29 5.35 29.16
N LEU A 298 6.27 6.05 28.56
CA LEU A 298 7.48 5.42 28.03
C LEU A 298 8.25 4.58 29.06
N GLY A 299 8.24 4.99 30.33
CA GLY A 299 8.84 4.21 31.42
C GLY A 299 8.17 2.86 31.66
N LYS A 300 6.84 2.76 31.48
CA LYS A 300 6.10 1.49 31.56
C LYS A 300 6.36 0.63 30.32
N PHE A 301 6.45 1.25 29.15
CA PHE A 301 6.73 0.57 27.89
C PHE A 301 8.06 -0.20 27.94
N TYR A 302 9.14 0.43 28.42
CA TYR A 302 10.44 -0.24 28.60
C TYR A 302 10.59 -1.01 29.92
N GLY A 303 9.69 -0.80 30.89
CA GLY A 303 9.80 -1.36 32.24
C GLY A 303 9.54 -2.86 32.37
N ARG A 304 9.36 -3.60 31.26
CA ARG A 304 9.14 -5.05 31.27
C ARG A 304 10.44 -5.80 31.63
N VAL A 305 10.34 -6.67 32.64
CA VAL A 305 11.41 -7.58 33.11
C VAL A 305 11.19 -8.97 32.51
N ASP A 306 12.31 -9.63 32.14
CA ASP A 306 12.65 -10.98 31.61
C ASP A 306 11.62 -12.15 31.49
N ASN A 307 10.36 -12.02 31.91
CA ASN A 307 9.38 -13.13 31.94
C ASN A 307 8.10 -12.87 31.15
N THR A 308 8.12 -11.88 30.26
CA THR A 308 7.00 -11.52 29.38
C THR A 308 7.25 -11.93 27.93
N LYS A 309 6.18 -12.30 27.22
CA LYS A 309 6.25 -12.83 25.84
C LYS A 309 6.85 -11.84 24.83
N TYR A 310 6.71 -10.54 25.08
CA TYR A 310 7.27 -9.47 24.24
C TYR A 310 8.16 -8.55 25.07
N GLN A 311 9.36 -8.27 24.57
CA GLN A 311 10.26 -7.26 25.09
C GLN A 311 10.38 -6.15 24.04
N PHE A 312 10.03 -4.94 24.43
CA PHE A 312 10.01 -3.79 23.52
C PHE A 312 11.33 -3.03 23.68
N THR A 313 12.13 -2.97 22.61
CA THR A 313 13.53 -2.49 22.67
C THR A 313 13.83 -1.35 21.70
N GLU A 314 12.82 -0.90 20.96
CA GLU A 314 12.97 0.15 19.96
C GLU A 314 13.50 1.44 20.57
N SER A 315 14.36 2.16 19.85
CA SER A 315 14.92 3.41 20.35
C SER A 315 13.84 4.50 20.43
N MET A 316 14.02 5.46 21.34
CA MET A 316 13.14 6.63 21.42
C MET A 316 13.10 7.40 20.10
N GLN A 317 14.25 7.50 19.42
CA GLN A 317 14.35 8.13 18.11
C GLN A 317 13.46 7.41 17.08
N TYR A 318 13.54 6.08 17.01
CA TYR A 318 12.67 5.31 16.11
C TYR A 318 11.18 5.53 16.42
N LEU A 319 10.80 5.48 17.71
CA LEU A 319 9.41 5.69 18.12
C LEU A 319 8.89 7.09 17.72
N GLN A 320 9.75 8.11 17.72
CA GLN A 320 9.42 9.44 17.22
C GLN A 320 9.27 9.47 15.70
N GLU A 321 10.21 8.87 14.97
CA GLU A 321 10.21 8.82 13.50
C GLU A 321 8.94 8.17 12.94
N VAL A 322 8.50 7.07 13.53
CA VAL A 322 7.25 6.39 13.11
C VAL A 322 5.99 7.07 13.68
N GLY A 323 6.17 8.07 14.55
CA GLY A 323 5.10 8.78 15.25
C GLY A 323 4.36 7.93 16.28
N ALA A 324 5.01 6.89 16.80
CA ALA A 324 4.53 6.13 17.95
C ALA A 324 4.72 6.88 19.26
N LEU A 325 5.65 7.84 19.36
CA LEU A 325 5.85 8.64 20.58
C LEU A 325 5.17 10.01 20.46
N ASP A 326 4.42 10.41 21.48
CA ASP A 326 3.87 11.77 21.61
C ASP A 326 4.79 12.72 22.40
N GLU A 327 4.42 14.00 22.47
CA GLU A 327 5.18 15.06 23.16
C GLU A 327 5.26 14.85 24.68
N GLU A 328 4.27 14.19 25.27
CA GLU A 328 4.22 13.83 26.70
C GLU A 328 5.07 12.58 27.02
N LYS A 329 5.79 12.05 26.03
CA LYS A 329 6.56 10.80 26.11
C LYS A 329 5.67 9.60 26.46
N LYS A 330 4.52 9.51 25.84
CA LYS A 330 3.66 8.31 25.84
C LYS A 330 3.67 7.67 24.44
N VAL A 331 3.74 6.35 24.44
CA VAL A 331 3.71 5.52 23.23
C VAL A 331 2.26 5.28 22.83
N ARG A 332 1.87 5.67 21.62
CA ARG A 332 0.59 5.40 20.97
C ARG A 332 0.59 3.96 20.47
N ILE A 333 -0.21 3.10 21.08
CA ILE A 333 -0.25 1.65 20.80
C ILE A 333 -0.53 1.38 19.32
N ALA A 334 -1.51 2.07 18.73
CA ALA A 334 -1.89 1.89 17.33
C ALA A 334 -0.73 2.17 16.36
N ASN A 335 0.00 3.27 16.58
CA ASN A 335 1.11 3.66 15.71
C ASN A 335 2.34 2.77 15.92
N TYR A 336 2.56 2.27 17.15
CA TYR A 336 3.63 1.31 17.41
C TYR A 336 3.37 0.00 16.67
N LEU A 337 2.17 -0.59 16.78
CA LEU A 337 1.80 -1.84 16.11
C LEU A 337 1.92 -1.75 14.59
N GLN A 338 1.63 -0.58 14.00
CA GLN A 338 1.78 -0.31 12.57
C GLN A 338 3.21 0.08 12.16
N GLY A 339 4.13 0.20 13.11
CA GLY A 339 5.51 0.55 12.86
C GLY A 339 6.25 -0.53 12.05
N PRO A 340 7.18 -0.16 11.15
CA PRO A 340 7.96 -1.10 10.35
C PRO A 340 8.75 -2.17 11.13
N SER A 341 9.01 -1.95 12.43
CA SER A 341 9.67 -2.92 13.32
C SER A 341 8.80 -4.14 13.61
N ASN A 342 7.49 -4.02 13.42
CA ASN A 342 6.51 -5.09 13.58
C ASN A 342 6.16 -5.78 12.26
N CYS A 343 6.95 -5.54 11.20
CA CYS A 343 6.82 -6.24 9.92
C CYS A 343 7.82 -7.39 9.83
N ILE A 344 7.40 -8.48 9.18
CA ILE A 344 8.17 -9.69 8.91
C ILE A 344 8.11 -10.05 7.43
N ALA A 345 8.79 -11.14 7.04
CA ALA A 345 8.80 -11.64 5.66
C ALA A 345 9.14 -10.54 4.63
N SER A 346 10.08 -9.66 4.99
CA SER A 346 10.43 -8.50 4.17
C SER A 346 11.18 -8.91 2.91
N SER A 347 10.59 -8.63 1.76
CA SER A 347 11.21 -8.70 0.45
C SER A 347 11.81 -7.34 0.03
N THR A 348 12.26 -7.23 -1.21
CA THR A 348 12.82 -6.02 -1.81
C THR A 348 11.75 -4.94 -2.06
N TYR A 349 10.48 -5.30 -2.16
CA TYR A 349 9.41 -4.36 -2.55
C TYR A 349 8.16 -4.41 -1.66
N TYR A 350 8.06 -5.38 -0.76
CA TYR A 350 6.98 -5.43 0.23
C TYR A 350 7.44 -6.03 1.56
N SER A 351 6.64 -5.86 2.60
CA SER A 351 6.77 -6.57 3.88
C SER A 351 5.40 -6.95 4.40
N VAL A 352 5.32 -8.01 5.21
CA VAL A 352 4.07 -8.40 5.86
C VAL A 352 4.02 -7.75 7.24
N CYS A 353 2.99 -6.95 7.50
CA CYS A 353 2.86 -6.17 8.73
C CYS A 353 1.54 -6.47 9.46
N CYS A 354 1.41 -5.97 10.68
CA CYS A 354 0.16 -6.06 11.44
C CYS A 354 -1.00 -5.38 10.70
N LEU A 355 -2.17 -6.03 10.68
CA LEU A 355 -3.36 -5.46 10.04
C LEU A 355 -3.82 -4.20 10.79
N SER A 356 -4.21 -3.17 10.04
CA SER A 356 -4.69 -1.91 10.60
C SER A 356 -6.17 -1.98 10.96
N GLU A 357 -6.46 -2.02 12.26
CA GLU A 357 -7.84 -1.88 12.74
C GLU A 357 -8.41 -0.49 12.49
N CYS A 358 -7.55 0.54 12.47
CA CYS A 358 -7.96 1.90 12.14
C CYS A 358 -8.46 1.98 10.70
N GLU A 359 -7.75 1.34 9.76
CA GLU A 359 -8.22 1.22 8.38
C GLU A 359 -9.48 0.37 8.28
N GLY A 360 -9.61 -0.70 9.08
CA GLY A 360 -10.85 -1.48 9.17
C GLY A 360 -12.07 -0.60 9.51
N VAL A 361 -11.95 0.24 10.54
CA VAL A 361 -13.03 1.18 10.94
C VAL A 361 -13.29 2.23 9.87
N LEU A 362 -12.25 2.79 9.26
CA LEU A 362 -12.39 3.78 8.20
C LEU A 362 -13.05 3.17 6.95
N ASN A 363 -12.68 1.95 6.58
CA ASN A 363 -13.29 1.21 5.48
C ASN A 363 -14.79 0.96 5.73
N ASP A 364 -15.18 0.57 6.94
CA ASP A 364 -16.59 0.42 7.29
C ASP A 364 -17.37 1.74 7.16
N LEU A 365 -16.72 2.86 7.43
CA LEU A 365 -17.29 4.19 7.25
C LEU A 365 -17.42 4.53 5.76
N GLU A 366 -16.36 4.34 4.98
CA GLU A 366 -16.32 4.56 3.53
C GLU A 366 -17.42 3.75 2.81
N VAL A 367 -17.60 2.48 3.17
CA VAL A 367 -18.60 1.58 2.61
C VAL A 367 -20.03 2.08 2.86
N LYS A 368 -20.27 2.72 4.02
CA LYS A 368 -21.58 3.24 4.41
C LYS A 368 -21.84 4.64 3.84
N VAL A 369 -20.81 5.48 3.73
CA VAL A 369 -20.92 6.86 3.22
C VAL A 369 -20.95 6.88 1.69
N GLN A 370 -20.10 6.09 1.04
CA GLN A 370 -19.95 6.02 -0.44
C GLN A 370 -19.75 7.39 -1.10
N GLY A 371 -19.06 8.31 -0.41
CA GLY A 371 -18.78 9.66 -0.87
C GLY A 371 -17.62 10.30 -0.09
N PRO A 372 -17.04 11.39 -0.62
CA PRO A 372 -15.88 12.07 -0.02
C PRO A 372 -16.20 12.82 1.27
N SER A 373 -17.47 13.13 1.51
CA SER A 373 -17.96 13.89 2.64
C SER A 373 -19.34 13.40 3.07
N ALA A 374 -19.72 13.69 4.30
CA ALA A 374 -21.07 13.46 4.80
C ALA A 374 -21.44 14.43 5.93
N GLU A 375 -22.73 14.56 6.22
CA GLU A 375 -23.23 15.35 7.35
C GLU A 375 -22.66 14.85 8.69
N ALA A 376 -22.26 15.77 9.58
CA ALA A 376 -21.67 15.45 10.89
C ALA A 376 -22.55 14.49 11.72
N MET A 377 -23.86 14.74 11.78
CA MET A 377 -24.79 13.90 12.54
C MET A 377 -24.98 12.51 11.91
N HIS A 378 -24.84 12.40 10.60
CA HIS A 378 -24.83 11.11 9.92
C HIS A 378 -23.56 10.33 10.28
N LEU A 379 -22.39 10.96 10.22
CA LEU A 379 -21.11 10.34 10.59
C LEU A 379 -21.10 9.85 12.04
N LEU A 380 -21.58 10.65 13.00
CA LEU A 380 -21.66 10.23 14.40
C LEU A 380 -22.53 9.00 14.58
N ARG A 381 -23.67 8.93 13.86
CA ARG A 381 -24.54 7.75 13.90
C ARG A 381 -23.86 6.51 13.33
N LEU A 382 -23.11 6.68 12.22
CA LEU A 382 -22.37 5.57 11.61
C LEU A 382 -21.24 5.09 12.52
N LEU A 383 -20.39 6.01 13.00
CA LEU A 383 -19.28 5.72 13.91
C LEU A 383 -19.76 5.12 15.23
N GLY A 384 -20.91 5.57 15.74
CA GLY A 384 -21.53 5.03 16.94
C GLY A 384 -21.91 3.56 16.79
N ASN A 385 -22.20 3.11 15.57
CA ASN A 385 -22.62 1.75 15.26
C ASN A 385 -21.49 0.87 14.69
N ILE A 386 -20.25 1.37 14.60
CA ILE A 386 -19.09 0.57 14.19
C ILE A 386 -18.43 0.01 15.44
N SER A 387 -18.32 -1.32 15.52
CA SER A 387 -17.56 -2.00 16.58
C SER A 387 -16.10 -2.14 16.15
N SER A 388 -15.19 -2.15 17.11
CA SER A 388 -13.78 -2.54 16.92
C SER A 388 -13.44 -3.62 17.93
N SER A 389 -12.27 -4.25 17.78
CA SER A 389 -11.87 -5.36 18.67
C SER A 389 -11.78 -4.98 20.16
N THR A 390 -11.75 -3.68 20.47
CA THR A 390 -11.58 -3.14 21.83
C THR A 390 -12.76 -2.30 22.31
N VAL A 391 -13.70 -1.94 21.42
CA VAL A 391 -14.82 -1.06 21.75
C VAL A 391 -16.05 -1.53 20.97
N ASP A 392 -17.01 -2.11 21.70
CA ASP A 392 -18.30 -2.54 21.18
C ASP A 392 -19.20 -1.33 20.87
N ALA A 393 -20.06 -1.48 19.85
CA ALA A 393 -21.16 -0.56 19.59
C ALA A 393 -22.38 -0.89 20.50
N PRO A 394 -23.24 0.09 20.85
CA PRO A 394 -23.21 1.49 20.43
C PRO A 394 -22.22 2.35 21.24
N ARG A 395 -21.45 3.19 20.55
CA ARG A 395 -20.51 4.14 21.19
C ARG A 395 -21.21 5.45 21.51
N GLU A 396 -20.97 5.95 22.72
CA GLU A 396 -21.30 7.33 23.09
C GLU A 396 -20.07 8.22 22.87
N PHE A 397 -20.29 9.36 22.21
CA PHE A 397 -19.24 10.34 21.95
C PHE A 397 -19.33 11.50 22.93
N PRO A 398 -18.20 11.94 23.53
CA PRO A 398 -18.20 13.13 24.35
C PRO A 398 -18.72 14.35 23.58
N GLN A 399 -19.47 15.23 24.25
CA GLN A 399 -20.08 16.41 23.64
C GLN A 399 -19.06 17.28 22.90
N VAL A 400 -17.83 17.37 23.43
CA VAL A 400 -16.75 18.13 22.79
C VAL A 400 -16.39 17.58 21.40
N MET A 401 -16.38 16.25 21.21
CA MET A 401 -16.14 15.67 19.89
C MET A 401 -17.28 16.02 18.92
N VAL A 402 -18.53 15.95 19.38
CA VAL A 402 -19.71 16.30 18.58
C VAL A 402 -19.63 17.74 18.09
N GLU A 403 -19.32 18.67 19.00
CA GLU A 403 -19.14 20.10 18.68
C GLU A 403 -17.99 20.32 17.70
N ARG A 404 -16.86 19.62 17.85
CA ARG A 404 -15.73 19.70 16.92
C ARG A 404 -16.08 19.21 15.52
N LEU A 405 -16.78 18.09 15.42
CA LEU A 405 -17.21 17.56 14.13
C LEU A 405 -18.17 18.52 13.42
N GLN A 406 -19.05 19.16 14.19
CA GLN A 406 -19.98 20.17 13.67
C GLN A 406 -19.25 21.45 13.21
N GLN A 407 -18.22 21.89 13.92
CA GLN A 407 -17.34 22.98 13.46
C GLN A 407 -16.64 22.65 12.14
N ILE A 408 -16.19 21.40 11.95
CA ILE A 408 -15.61 20.97 10.68
C ILE A 408 -16.66 21.04 9.57
N ALA A 409 -17.89 20.61 9.84
CA ALA A 409 -18.99 20.69 8.88
C ALA A 409 -19.32 22.13 8.47
N GLU A 410 -19.42 23.05 9.43
CA GLU A 410 -19.69 24.47 9.18
C GLU A 410 -18.65 25.12 8.26
N GLN A 411 -17.39 24.72 8.37
CA GLN A 411 -16.31 25.22 7.52
C GLN A 411 -16.32 24.63 6.09
N ASN A 412 -17.00 23.50 5.89
CA ASN A 412 -16.98 22.74 4.63
C ASN A 412 -18.40 22.58 4.06
N GLY A 413 -19.18 23.67 4.09
CA GLY A 413 -20.49 23.71 3.43
C GLY A 413 -21.57 22.84 4.06
N GLY A 414 -21.42 22.47 5.34
CA GLY A 414 -22.35 21.62 6.08
C GLY A 414 -21.98 20.13 6.11
N GLU A 415 -20.89 19.74 5.46
CA GLU A 415 -20.43 18.36 5.41
C GLU A 415 -19.00 18.21 5.94
N VAL A 416 -18.66 17.02 6.42
CA VAL A 416 -17.32 16.69 6.91
C VAL A 416 -16.59 15.86 5.86
N PRO A 417 -15.45 16.33 5.33
CA PRO A 417 -14.60 15.55 4.44
C PRO A 417 -13.96 14.38 5.19
N LEU A 418 -14.21 13.14 4.74
CA LEU A 418 -13.73 11.90 5.40
C LEU A 418 -12.20 11.79 5.40
N HIS A 419 -11.55 12.28 4.35
CA HIS A 419 -10.09 12.24 4.21
C HIS A 419 -9.45 13.63 4.43
N GLY A 420 -10.17 14.54 5.12
CA GLY A 420 -9.67 15.87 5.46
C GLY A 420 -8.69 15.85 6.65
N CYS A 421 -7.77 16.82 6.71
CA CYS A 421 -6.76 16.90 7.79
C CYS A 421 -7.41 17.01 9.17
N LEU A 422 -8.53 17.73 9.25
CA LEU A 422 -9.23 17.95 10.51
C LEU A 422 -9.92 16.67 10.99
N PHE A 423 -10.54 15.92 10.09
CA PHE A 423 -11.17 14.64 10.44
C PHE A 423 -10.13 13.61 10.86
N SER A 424 -9.01 13.49 10.14
CA SER A 424 -7.92 12.57 10.50
C SER A 424 -7.23 12.92 11.82
N ALA A 425 -7.22 14.20 12.19
CA ALA A 425 -6.67 14.66 13.46
C ALA A 425 -7.62 14.48 14.65
N LEU A 426 -8.89 14.11 14.46
CA LEU A 426 -9.85 13.85 15.54
C LEU A 426 -9.51 12.53 16.26
N THR A 427 -8.66 12.63 17.28
CA THR A 427 -8.31 11.51 18.19
C THR A 427 -8.78 11.80 19.62
N PRO A 428 -9.01 10.79 20.48
CA PRO A 428 -9.40 10.96 21.88
C PRO A 428 -8.62 12.03 22.64
N SER A 429 -7.31 12.04 22.43
CA SER A 429 -6.39 13.03 22.99
C SER A 429 -6.59 14.47 22.50
N HIS A 430 -7.11 14.66 21.29
CA HIS A 430 -7.31 15.99 20.71
C HIS A 430 -8.72 16.52 20.98
N TRP A 431 -9.63 15.72 21.57
CA TRP A 431 -10.98 16.17 21.91
C TRP A 431 -10.93 17.34 22.89
N PHE A 432 -10.04 17.30 23.88
CA PHE A 432 -9.97 18.30 24.94
C PHE A 432 -9.06 19.48 24.62
N ASP A 433 -8.30 19.42 23.52
CA ASP A 433 -7.37 20.47 23.19
C ASP A 433 -8.09 21.65 22.52
N LYS A 434 -7.92 22.85 23.08
CA LYS A 434 -8.57 24.07 22.55
C LYS A 434 -7.93 24.50 21.23
N LYS A 435 -6.67 24.13 20.99
CA LYS A 435 -5.91 24.46 19.78
C LYS A 435 -5.60 23.18 19.01
N MET A 436 -6.50 22.76 18.13
CA MET A 436 -6.16 21.75 17.13
C MET A 436 -5.40 22.43 15.99
N SER A 437 -4.18 22.91 16.27
CA SER A 437 -3.25 23.36 15.26
C SER A 437 -2.48 22.14 14.75
N VAL A 438 -2.62 21.82 13.47
CA VAL A 438 -1.62 20.98 12.79
C VAL A 438 -0.29 21.72 12.89
N GLU A 439 0.69 21.14 13.59
CA GLU A 439 2.04 21.64 13.79
C GLU A 439 2.67 22.05 12.44
N PRO A 440 3.45 23.14 12.34
CA PRO A 440 4.09 23.53 11.09
C PRO A 440 4.95 22.43 10.46
N GLY A 441 5.57 21.55 11.27
CA GLY A 441 6.27 20.35 10.79
C GLY A 441 5.35 19.26 10.21
N GLN A 442 4.06 19.28 10.55
CA GLN A 442 2.99 18.52 9.88
C GLN A 442 2.34 19.32 8.71
N ARG A 443 2.79 20.55 8.41
CA ARG A 443 2.31 21.43 7.31
C ARG A 443 3.28 21.55 6.11
N ILE A 444 4.44 20.91 6.10
CA ILE A 444 5.43 21.07 5.02
C ILE A 444 5.01 20.15 3.84
N HIS A 445 4.66 20.57 2.62
CA HIS A 445 4.65 21.84 1.89
C HIS A 445 3.27 22.05 1.24
N LEU A 446 2.63 23.20 1.44
CA LEU A 446 1.39 23.56 0.74
C LEU A 446 1.24 25.09 0.68
N ALA A 447 2.22 25.79 0.11
CA ALA A 447 2.06 27.16 -0.40
C ALA A 447 3.30 27.55 -1.24
N SER A 448 3.23 27.32 -2.56
CA SER A 448 3.97 28.16 -3.52
C SER A 448 3.45 27.88 -4.93
N ALA A 449 2.45 28.65 -5.32
CA ALA A 449 2.25 29.06 -6.71
C ALA A 449 1.32 30.28 -6.69
N ALA A 450 1.94 31.46 -6.56
CA ALA A 450 1.43 32.82 -6.72
C ALA A 450 1.53 33.65 -5.43
N GLU A 451 2.65 34.35 -5.28
CA GLU A 451 2.69 35.82 -5.22
C GLU A 451 4.15 36.27 -5.20
N GLU A 452 4.52 37.05 -6.22
CA GLU A 452 5.83 37.70 -6.31
C GLU A 452 6.02 38.69 -5.16
N GLU A 453 7.27 38.75 -4.71
CA GLU A 453 7.83 39.68 -3.74
C GLU A 453 7.31 41.11 -3.89
N THR A 454 6.79 41.67 -2.80
CA THR A 454 7.11 43.05 -2.44
C THR A 454 7.46 43.12 -0.95
N THR A 455 8.71 43.50 -0.72
CA THR A 455 9.31 43.78 0.59
C THR A 455 8.68 44.99 1.24
N GLU A 456 8.16 44.87 2.47
CA GLU A 456 8.09 45.98 3.40
C GLU A 456 8.09 45.49 4.87
N THR A 457 8.95 46.13 5.66
CA THR A 457 9.18 45.94 7.10
C THR A 457 8.01 46.45 7.94
N ALA A 458 7.60 45.72 9.00
CA ALA A 458 7.48 46.22 10.39
C ALA A 458 6.61 45.34 11.31
N SER A 459 7.10 45.20 12.55
CA SER A 459 6.37 45.23 13.84
C SER A 459 5.23 44.25 14.15
N GLY A 460 5.28 43.75 15.40
CA GLY A 460 4.32 42.82 15.96
C GLY A 460 2.87 43.29 15.90
N VAL A 461 2.02 42.38 15.39
CA VAL A 461 0.58 42.34 15.62
C VAL A 461 0.26 40.88 15.92
N SER A 462 -0.46 40.66 17.02
CA SER A 462 -1.12 39.40 17.35
C SER A 462 -2.10 39.06 16.23
N SER A 463 -1.71 38.19 15.29
CA SER A 463 -2.61 37.64 14.29
C SER A 463 -3.24 36.35 14.83
N GLU A 464 -4.56 36.36 14.94
CA GLU A 464 -5.39 35.16 15.09
C GLU A 464 -5.01 34.17 13.99
N ILE A 465 -4.59 32.97 14.40
CA ILE A 465 -4.17 31.91 13.48
C ILE A 465 -5.44 31.34 12.83
N THR A 466 -5.53 31.51 11.52
CA THR A 466 -6.60 31.00 10.66
C THR A 466 -6.55 29.47 10.55
N TRP A 467 -7.70 28.85 10.80
CA TRP A 467 -7.99 27.43 10.60
C TRP A 467 -8.09 27.15 9.09
N ALA A 468 -7.06 26.58 8.48
CA ALA A 468 -7.09 26.18 7.07
C ALA A 468 -7.35 24.67 6.96
N SER A 469 -8.58 24.29 6.62
CA SER A 469 -9.01 22.94 6.27
C SER A 469 -8.52 22.54 4.87
N LYS A 470 -7.21 22.40 4.69
CA LYS A 470 -6.71 21.75 3.46
C LYS A 470 -6.99 20.25 3.54
N GLU A 471 -7.65 19.69 2.53
CA GLU A 471 -7.81 18.24 2.40
C GLU A 471 -6.43 17.56 2.35
N VAL A 472 -6.24 16.43 3.04
CA VAL A 472 -4.99 15.63 2.95
C VAL A 472 -4.82 15.14 1.50
N LEU A 473 -5.94 14.85 0.85
CA LEU A 473 -6.07 14.44 -0.54
C LEU A 473 -6.63 15.59 -1.38
N HIS A 474 -5.81 16.61 -1.64
CA HIS A 474 -6.21 17.80 -2.41
C HIS A 474 -6.78 17.43 -3.79
N VAL A 475 -8.00 17.86 -4.09
CA VAL A 475 -8.49 17.96 -5.47
C VAL A 475 -7.86 19.20 -6.10
N SER A 476 -7.07 19.06 -7.17
CA SER A 476 -6.54 20.23 -7.88
C SER A 476 -7.69 21.01 -8.53
N GLU A 477 -8.28 21.97 -7.81
CA GLU A 477 -9.17 22.95 -8.43
C GLU A 477 -8.35 23.85 -9.36
N THR A 478 -8.76 23.94 -10.62
CA THR A 478 -8.18 24.91 -11.54
C THR A 478 -8.63 26.30 -11.11
N SER A 479 -7.70 27.11 -10.59
CA SER A 479 -7.95 28.52 -10.32
C SER A 479 -8.37 29.21 -11.63
N ARG A 480 -9.64 29.58 -11.76
CA ARG A 480 -10.13 30.42 -12.86
C ARG A 480 -9.56 31.82 -12.73
N LEU A 481 -8.40 32.06 -13.33
CA LEU A 481 -7.97 33.43 -13.61
C LEU A 481 -8.88 34.05 -14.68
N PRO A 482 -9.28 35.32 -14.55
CA PRO A 482 -10.17 35.97 -15.50
C PRO A 482 -9.53 36.00 -16.90
N ARG A 483 -10.23 35.46 -17.89
CA ARG A 483 -9.81 35.41 -19.29
C ARG A 483 -9.43 36.80 -19.81
N ARG A 484 -8.12 37.08 -19.92
CA ARG A 484 -7.59 38.19 -20.72
C ARG A 484 -7.77 37.83 -22.20
N THR A 485 -8.76 38.43 -22.84
CA THR A 485 -9.21 38.21 -24.23
C THR A 485 -8.19 38.55 -25.33
N SER A 486 -6.96 38.96 -24.97
CA SER A 486 -5.98 39.48 -25.94
C SER A 486 -5.06 38.44 -26.57
N ILE A 487 -4.96 37.20 -26.05
CA ILE A 487 -3.96 36.22 -26.53
C ILE A 487 -4.53 35.30 -27.63
N PHE A 488 -5.85 35.17 -27.75
CA PHE A 488 -6.48 34.32 -28.78
C PHE A 488 -6.45 34.92 -30.19
N CYS A 489 -6.46 36.24 -30.35
CA CYS A 489 -6.35 36.88 -31.67
C CYS A 489 -4.98 36.69 -32.31
N PHE A 490 -3.89 36.61 -31.54
CA PHE A 490 -2.55 36.50 -32.12
C PHE A 490 -2.28 35.09 -32.66
N ARG A 491 -2.73 34.04 -31.96
CA ARG A 491 -2.53 32.65 -32.40
C ARG A 491 -3.33 32.29 -33.64
N THR A 492 -4.58 32.76 -33.77
CA THR A 492 -5.40 32.53 -34.96
C THR A 492 -4.86 33.28 -36.18
N VAL A 493 -4.39 34.51 -36.02
CA VAL A 493 -3.78 35.28 -37.12
C VAL A 493 -2.50 34.61 -37.63
N VAL A 494 -1.63 34.12 -36.73
CA VAL A 494 -0.40 33.41 -37.11
C VAL A 494 -0.71 32.07 -37.80
N GLN A 495 -1.71 31.31 -37.34
CA GLN A 495 -2.11 30.05 -37.98
C GLN A 495 -2.70 30.27 -39.38
N VAL A 496 -3.52 31.31 -39.57
CA VAL A 496 -4.06 31.66 -40.89
C VAL A 496 -2.96 32.13 -41.85
N ALA A 497 -1.99 32.91 -41.36
CA ALA A 497 -0.85 33.34 -42.17
C ALA A 497 0.03 32.17 -42.64
N LEU A 498 0.28 31.18 -41.76
CA LEU A 498 1.01 29.96 -42.12
C LEU A 498 0.26 29.11 -43.15
N LEU A 499 -1.06 28.95 -43.00
CA LEU A 499 -1.90 28.23 -43.96
C LEU A 499 -1.89 28.90 -45.35
N LEU A 500 -1.94 30.23 -45.40
CA LEU A 500 -1.87 30.98 -46.66
C LEU A 500 -0.49 30.87 -47.32
N ALA A 501 0.59 30.81 -46.53
CA ALA A 501 1.94 30.59 -47.05
C ALA A 501 2.10 29.19 -47.68
N VAL A 502 1.56 28.15 -47.03
CA VAL A 502 1.57 26.77 -47.56
C VAL A 502 0.75 26.67 -48.85
N LEU A 503 -0.43 27.30 -48.89
CA LEU A 503 -1.27 27.31 -50.09
C LEU A 503 -0.61 28.05 -51.26
N ARG A 504 0.11 29.15 -50.99
CA ARG A 504 0.91 29.84 -52.02
C ARG A 504 2.03 28.95 -52.56
N ALA A 505 2.78 28.27 -51.69
CA ALA A 505 3.86 27.38 -52.09
C ALA A 505 3.34 26.16 -52.91
N ALA A 506 2.18 25.62 -52.53
CA ALA A 506 1.52 24.56 -53.28
C ALA A 506 1.06 25.05 -54.66
N SER A 507 0.49 26.26 -54.75
CA SER A 507 0.06 26.84 -56.03
C SER A 507 1.22 27.12 -56.98
N SER A 508 2.37 27.59 -56.47
CA SER A 508 3.55 27.84 -57.30
C SER A 508 4.16 26.54 -57.81
N ASN A 509 4.20 25.49 -56.98
CA ASN A 509 4.68 24.17 -57.37
C ASN A 509 3.75 23.48 -58.40
N TRP A 510 2.44 23.70 -58.29
CA TRP A 510 1.48 23.19 -59.27
C TRP A 510 1.63 23.89 -60.63
N GLN A 511 1.88 25.20 -60.65
CA GLN A 511 2.11 25.95 -61.88
C GLN A 511 3.43 25.60 -62.57
N THR A 512 4.48 25.21 -61.84
CA THR A 512 5.72 24.70 -62.43
C THR A 512 5.59 23.29 -62.99
N LEU A 513 4.82 22.41 -62.33
CA LEU A 513 4.52 21.06 -62.84
C LEU A 513 3.69 21.06 -64.13
N LEU A 514 2.72 21.98 -64.25
CA LEU A 514 1.94 22.13 -65.49
C LEU A 514 2.73 22.74 -66.67
N ARG A 515 3.88 23.38 -66.41
CA ARG A 515 4.76 23.93 -67.46
C ARG A 515 5.81 22.95 -67.98
N THR A 516 6.06 21.84 -67.28
CA THR A 516 7.10 20.86 -67.63
C THR A 516 6.56 19.50 -68.09
N GLY A 517 5.25 19.27 -67.99
CA GLY A 517 4.56 18.07 -68.47
C GLY A 517 4.35 18.06 -69.99
N GLY A 518 5.41 17.77 -70.75
CA GLY A 518 5.31 17.68 -72.21
C GLY A 518 6.51 17.05 -72.89
N LYS A 519 7.02 15.90 -72.40
CA LYS A 519 7.84 14.96 -73.19
C LYS A 519 7.64 13.53 -72.66
N GLU A 520 6.88 12.72 -73.40
CA GLU A 520 6.87 11.26 -73.26
C GLU A 520 8.28 10.70 -73.50
N LYS A 521 8.73 9.81 -72.62
CA LYS A 521 9.79 8.84 -72.90
C LYS A 521 9.36 7.47 -72.42
N GLU A 522 8.95 6.69 -73.40
CA GLU A 522 8.78 5.24 -73.37
C GLU A 522 10.11 4.56 -73.02
N TYR A 523 10.12 3.68 -72.01
CA TYR A 523 11.23 2.74 -71.79
C TYR A 523 10.72 1.37 -71.37
N GLN A 524 11.17 0.38 -72.13
CA GLN A 524 10.85 -1.04 -72.10
C GLN A 524 11.36 -1.75 -70.83
N LEU A 525 10.57 -2.71 -70.36
CA LEU A 525 10.97 -3.74 -69.39
C LEU A 525 11.72 -4.86 -70.11
N PRO A 526 12.86 -5.36 -69.59
CA PRO A 526 13.37 -6.66 -69.99
C PRO A 526 12.79 -7.77 -69.09
N PHE A 527 12.68 -8.94 -69.71
CA PHE A 527 12.26 -10.23 -69.17
C PHE A 527 13.02 -10.68 -67.91
#